data_AF-A0A7H8PXB6-F1
#
_entry.id   AF-A0A7H8PXB6-F1
#
_cell.length_a   1.000
_cell.length_b   1.000
_cell.length_c   1.000
_cell.angle_alpha   90.00
_cell.angle_beta   90.00
_cell.angle_gamma   90.00
#
_symmetry.space_group_name_H-M   'P 1'
#
loop_
_entity.id
_entity.type
_entity.pdbx_description
1 polymer ?
#
loop_
_entity_poly.entity_id
_entity_poly.type
_entity_poly.pdbx_seq_one_letter_code
_entity_poly.pdbx_strand_id
1 'polypeptide(L)'
;MTGGPKERSRIGQMLLKLFEHWQLSTPQRLSLLGLDRESHIDPNEYLSRGSLAVDRDKVERASTLLRIHKSLRVLFPENRDLVYQWVSQPNKHFDGLTAIEIVERHGMLGMYMVRGFLDQQLSVQDLVFEKQTKASPATRFVPDQDDTEWLSAAETDNESHHCAVEKNTEKILQLLDVWTFAVRVFSSEEKAKLWFVTHVPAIGCPPAALLPTNGGREKVIALLERIEQGDFGG
;
A
#
# COMPACT_ATOMS: atom_id res chain seq x y z
N MET A 1 -8.24 10.05 -11.75
CA MET A 1 -6.89 9.98 -12.32
C MET A 1 -6.74 8.62 -12.98
N THR A 2 -6.76 8.55 -14.31
CA THR A 2 -6.67 7.30 -15.07
C THR A 2 -5.19 6.98 -15.31
N GLY A 3 -4.70 5.83 -14.80
CA GLY A 3 -3.31 5.40 -15.05
C GLY A 3 -3.01 5.27 -16.55
N GLY A 4 -1.75 5.36 -16.97
CA GLY A 4 -1.38 5.25 -18.39
C GLY A 4 -1.52 3.82 -18.95
N PRO A 5 -1.55 3.63 -20.29
CA PRO A 5 -1.64 2.31 -20.96
C PRO A 5 -0.71 1.23 -20.39
N LYS A 6 0.51 1.60 -20.02
CA LYS A 6 1.52 0.70 -19.43
C LYS A 6 1.12 0.21 -18.03
N GLU A 7 0.66 1.10 -17.16
CA GLU A 7 0.21 0.75 -15.80
C GLU A 7 -1.01 -0.19 -15.83
N ARG A 8 -1.89 0.03 -16.82
CA ARG A 8 -3.09 -0.79 -17.04
C ARG A 8 -2.74 -2.21 -17.48
N SER A 9 -1.74 -2.36 -18.34
CA SER A 9 -1.20 -3.66 -18.75
C SER A 9 -0.54 -4.39 -17.56
N ARG A 10 0.14 -3.65 -16.67
CA ARG A 10 0.78 -4.21 -15.47
C ARG A 10 -0.21 -4.84 -14.50
N ILE A 11 -1.32 -4.14 -14.20
CA ILE A 11 -2.38 -4.69 -13.33
C ILE A 11 -2.98 -5.97 -13.91
N GLY A 12 -3.21 -6.01 -15.22
CA GLY A 12 -3.69 -7.21 -15.91
C GLY A 12 -2.75 -8.41 -15.73
N GLN A 13 -1.44 -8.20 -15.90
CA GLN A 13 -0.43 -9.23 -15.68
C GLN A 13 -0.36 -9.70 -14.22
N MET A 14 -0.50 -8.77 -13.26
CA MET A 14 -0.54 -9.13 -11.84
C MET A 14 -1.75 -10.01 -11.52
N LEU A 15 -2.92 -9.70 -12.07
CA LEU A 15 -4.13 -10.50 -11.88
C LEU A 15 -4.01 -11.89 -12.53
N LEU A 16 -3.38 -11.98 -13.71
CA LEU A 16 -3.11 -13.27 -14.35
C LEU A 16 -2.34 -14.20 -13.43
N LYS A 17 -1.20 -13.72 -12.91
CA LYS A 17 -0.37 -14.49 -11.96
C LYS A 17 -1.14 -14.82 -10.67
N LEU A 18 -1.92 -13.87 -10.16
CA LEU A 18 -2.73 -14.11 -8.96
C LEU A 18 -3.75 -15.23 -9.18
N PHE A 19 -4.44 -15.22 -10.33
CA PHE A 19 -5.42 -16.25 -10.68
C PHE A 19 -4.79 -17.62 -10.90
N GLU A 20 -3.55 -17.67 -11.38
CA GLU A 20 -2.76 -18.90 -11.47
C GLU A 20 -2.40 -19.45 -10.08
N HIS A 21 -1.90 -18.59 -9.18
CA HIS A 21 -1.58 -19.01 -7.82
C HIS A 21 -2.79 -19.49 -7.03
N TRP A 22 -3.93 -18.81 -7.18
CA TRP A 22 -5.20 -19.21 -6.59
C TRP A 22 -5.85 -20.40 -7.31
N GLN A 23 -5.25 -20.88 -8.40
CA GLN A 23 -5.72 -22.03 -9.20
C GLN A 23 -7.18 -21.90 -9.62
N LEU A 24 -7.57 -20.68 -10.01
CA LEU A 24 -8.95 -20.38 -10.38
C LEU A 24 -9.31 -20.95 -11.75
N SER A 25 -10.49 -21.54 -11.83
CA SER A 25 -11.14 -21.93 -13.08
C SER A 25 -11.56 -20.71 -13.91
N THR A 26 -11.73 -20.87 -15.23
CA THR A 26 -12.19 -19.79 -16.12
C THR A 26 -13.48 -19.11 -15.65
N PRO A 27 -14.54 -19.84 -15.25
CA PRO A 27 -15.77 -19.21 -14.74
C PRO A 27 -15.55 -18.39 -13.46
N GLN A 28 -14.67 -18.85 -12.57
CA GLN A 28 -14.30 -18.11 -11.36
C GLN A 28 -13.55 -16.82 -11.72
N ARG A 29 -12.58 -16.88 -12.63
CA ARG A 29 -11.85 -15.70 -13.11
C ARG A 29 -12.81 -14.67 -13.69
N LEU A 30 -13.74 -15.09 -14.56
CA LEU A 30 -14.76 -14.21 -15.14
C LEU A 30 -15.65 -13.58 -14.05
N SER A 31 -16.11 -14.37 -13.09
CA SER A 31 -16.91 -13.87 -11.96
C SER A 31 -16.17 -12.83 -11.12
N LEU A 32 -14.88 -13.05 -10.81
CA LEU A 32 -14.04 -12.09 -10.11
C LEU A 32 -13.80 -10.82 -10.94
N LEU A 33 -13.79 -10.92 -12.26
CA LEU A 33 -13.75 -9.76 -13.13
C LEU A 33 -15.11 -9.09 -13.29
N GLY A 34 -16.19 -9.60 -12.69
CA GLY A 34 -17.53 -9.05 -12.90
C GLY A 34 -18.05 -9.24 -14.32
N LEU A 35 -17.55 -10.27 -15.01
CA LEU A 35 -18.02 -10.74 -16.29
C LEU A 35 -18.94 -11.95 -16.09
N ASP A 36 -19.79 -12.21 -17.08
CA ASP A 36 -20.64 -13.38 -17.07
C ASP A 36 -19.78 -14.66 -17.13
N ARG A 37 -20.14 -15.66 -16.30
CA ARG A 37 -19.44 -16.94 -16.15
C ARG A 37 -19.59 -17.81 -17.39
N GLU A 38 -20.68 -17.64 -18.12
CA GLU A 38 -20.98 -18.34 -19.37
C GLU A 38 -20.46 -17.60 -20.60
N SER A 39 -19.77 -16.47 -20.39
CA SER A 39 -19.18 -15.71 -21.47
C SER A 39 -18.09 -16.50 -22.20
N HIS A 40 -18.06 -16.41 -23.52
CA HIS A 40 -16.97 -16.91 -24.36
C HIS A 40 -15.70 -16.04 -24.29
N ILE A 41 -15.68 -15.01 -23.44
CA ILE A 41 -14.48 -14.18 -23.22
C ILE A 41 -13.40 -15.05 -22.57
N ASP A 42 -12.21 -15.09 -23.17
CA ASP A 42 -11.03 -15.61 -22.49
C ASP A 42 -10.54 -14.55 -21.48
N PRO A 43 -10.61 -14.82 -20.16
CA PRO A 43 -10.16 -13.87 -19.14
C PRO A 43 -8.67 -13.56 -19.26
N ASN A 44 -7.85 -14.49 -19.75
CA ASN A 44 -6.41 -14.27 -19.90
C ASN A 44 -6.11 -13.30 -21.04
N GLU A 45 -6.79 -13.47 -22.17
CA GLU A 45 -6.70 -12.54 -23.30
C GLU A 45 -7.25 -11.16 -22.92
N TYR A 46 -8.39 -11.13 -22.23
CA TYR A 46 -9.01 -9.90 -21.74
C TYR A 46 -8.08 -9.09 -20.84
N LEU A 47 -7.38 -9.75 -19.91
CA LEU A 47 -6.43 -9.12 -19.01
C LEU A 47 -5.15 -8.67 -19.74
N SER A 48 -4.64 -9.50 -20.65
CA SER A 48 -3.43 -9.20 -21.45
C SER A 48 -3.59 -7.95 -22.32
N ARG A 49 -4.81 -7.70 -22.82
CA ARG A 49 -5.14 -6.54 -23.66
C ARG A 49 -5.27 -5.21 -22.88
N GLY A 50 -5.13 -5.23 -21.55
CA GLY A 50 -5.29 -4.04 -20.71
C GLY A 50 -6.74 -3.51 -20.64
N SER A 51 -7.71 -4.36 -20.96
CA SER A 51 -9.13 -3.99 -21.08
C SER A 51 -9.80 -3.57 -19.76
N LEU A 52 -9.17 -3.83 -18.61
CA LEU A 52 -9.66 -3.43 -17.29
C LEU A 52 -9.83 -1.92 -17.13
N ALA A 53 -9.02 -1.13 -17.83
CA ALA A 53 -8.82 0.27 -17.49
C ALA A 53 -9.82 1.25 -18.10
N VAL A 54 -10.74 0.73 -18.91
CA VAL A 54 -11.83 1.51 -19.50
C VAL A 54 -13.05 1.50 -18.57
N ASP A 55 -13.15 0.49 -17.69
CA ASP A 55 -14.29 0.27 -16.81
C ASP A 55 -13.90 0.46 -15.34
N ARG A 56 -14.56 1.42 -14.68
CA ARG A 56 -14.32 1.74 -13.27
C ARG A 56 -14.57 0.54 -12.35
N ASP A 57 -15.60 -0.26 -12.63
CA ASP A 57 -15.91 -1.46 -11.84
C ASP A 57 -14.77 -2.48 -11.93
N LYS A 58 -14.17 -2.65 -13.12
CA LYS A 58 -13.05 -3.58 -13.32
C LYS A 58 -11.79 -3.13 -12.59
N VAL A 59 -11.49 -1.84 -12.61
CA VAL A 59 -10.37 -1.27 -11.84
C VAL A 59 -10.58 -1.46 -10.34
N GLU A 60 -11.80 -1.26 -9.85
CA GLU A 60 -12.15 -1.41 -8.43
C GLU A 60 -12.05 -2.87 -7.97
N ARG A 61 -12.54 -3.81 -8.79
CA ARG A 61 -12.39 -5.26 -8.57
C ARG A 61 -10.92 -5.67 -8.56
N ALA A 62 -10.16 -5.27 -9.57
CA ALA A 62 -8.72 -5.54 -9.66
C ALA A 62 -7.98 -5.05 -8.39
N SER A 63 -8.25 -3.82 -7.99
CA SER A 63 -7.65 -3.22 -6.79
C SER A 63 -8.04 -3.97 -5.51
N THR A 64 -9.29 -4.43 -5.43
CA THR A 64 -9.79 -5.17 -4.27
C THR A 64 -9.16 -6.56 -4.17
N LEU A 65 -9.01 -7.27 -5.29
CA LEU A 65 -8.35 -8.58 -5.35
C LEU A 65 -6.88 -8.50 -4.92
N LEU A 66 -6.15 -7.50 -5.41
CA LEU A 66 -4.76 -7.26 -5.01
C LEU A 66 -4.65 -6.90 -3.52
N ARG A 67 -5.62 -6.15 -2.98
CA ARG A 67 -5.68 -5.85 -1.54
C ARG A 67 -5.95 -7.09 -0.70
N ILE A 68 -6.87 -7.98 -1.12
CA ILE A 68 -7.11 -9.26 -0.45
C ILE A 68 -5.82 -10.08 -0.38
N HIS A 69 -5.10 -10.20 -1.49
CA HIS A 69 -3.82 -10.90 -1.51
C HIS A 69 -2.79 -10.26 -0.57
N LYS A 70 -2.67 -8.92 -0.58
CA LYS A 70 -1.79 -8.19 0.34
C LYS A 70 -2.15 -8.47 1.80
N SER A 71 -3.43 -8.42 2.17
CA SER A 71 -3.86 -8.69 3.54
C SER A 71 -3.51 -10.12 3.97
N LEU A 72 -3.69 -11.10 3.08
CA LEU A 72 -3.28 -12.49 3.35
C LEU A 72 -1.76 -12.63 3.55
N ARG A 73 -0.94 -11.92 2.77
CA ARG A 73 0.53 -11.93 2.95
C ARG A 73 0.96 -11.35 4.29
N VAL A 74 0.23 -10.37 4.81
CA VAL A 74 0.50 -9.82 6.15
C VAL A 74 0.04 -10.79 7.24
N LEU A 75 -1.10 -11.45 7.06
CA LEU A 75 -1.61 -12.43 8.03
C LEU A 75 -0.76 -13.70 8.11
N PHE A 76 -0.15 -14.12 7.00
CA PHE A 76 0.59 -15.37 6.87
C PHE A 76 1.99 -15.12 6.25
N PRO A 77 2.89 -14.41 6.96
CA PRO A 77 4.20 -14.03 6.41
C PRO A 77 5.07 -15.25 6.08
N GLU A 78 5.04 -16.28 6.95
CA GLU A 78 5.88 -17.47 6.85
C GLU A 78 5.25 -18.61 6.01
N ASN A 79 3.97 -18.50 5.64
CA ASN A 79 3.24 -19.61 5.02
C ASN A 79 2.54 -19.18 3.72
N ARG A 80 3.33 -19.13 2.64
CA ARG A 80 2.87 -18.73 1.30
C ARG A 80 1.82 -19.69 0.72
N ASP A 81 1.93 -20.98 1.01
CA ASP A 81 0.95 -21.98 0.53
C ASP A 81 -0.44 -21.69 1.10
N LEU A 82 -0.51 -21.32 2.37
CA LEU A 82 -1.77 -20.93 3.00
C LEU A 82 -2.34 -19.67 2.32
N VAL A 83 -1.51 -18.66 2.01
CA VAL A 83 -1.95 -17.46 1.28
C VAL A 83 -2.63 -17.80 -0.05
N TYR A 84 -2.08 -18.76 -0.79
CA TYR A 84 -2.62 -19.13 -2.10
C TYR A 84 -3.84 -20.04 -2.01
N GLN A 85 -3.91 -20.91 -1.01
CA GLN A 85 -5.03 -21.83 -0.85
C GLN A 85 -6.22 -21.19 -0.12
N TRP A 86 -6.01 -20.15 0.68
CA TRP A 86 -7.02 -19.59 1.60
C TRP A 86 -8.34 -19.24 0.91
N VAL A 87 -8.28 -18.64 -0.28
CA VAL A 87 -9.48 -18.20 -1.01
C VAL A 87 -10.40 -19.36 -1.43
N SER A 88 -9.82 -20.56 -1.55
CA SER A 88 -10.48 -21.80 -1.93
C SER A 88 -10.75 -22.72 -0.74
N GLN A 89 -10.35 -22.33 0.48
CA GLN A 89 -10.61 -23.11 1.69
C GLN A 89 -11.94 -22.68 2.36
N PRO A 90 -12.72 -23.64 2.89
CA PRO A 90 -13.90 -23.36 3.70
C PRO A 90 -13.57 -22.46 4.89
N ASN A 91 -14.35 -21.39 5.09
CA ASN A 91 -14.13 -20.45 6.18
C ASN A 91 -15.37 -20.40 7.10
N LYS A 92 -15.15 -20.60 8.41
CA LYS A 92 -16.21 -20.56 9.42
C LYS A 92 -16.95 -19.22 9.51
N HIS A 93 -16.27 -18.11 9.21
CA HIS A 93 -16.89 -16.78 9.17
C HIS A 93 -17.88 -16.63 8.01
N PHE A 94 -17.71 -17.42 6.96
CA PHE A 94 -18.58 -17.46 5.79
C PHE A 94 -19.50 -18.69 5.80
N ASP A 95 -19.90 -19.16 6.99
CA ASP A 95 -20.78 -20.31 7.18
C ASP A 95 -20.27 -21.60 6.48
N GLY A 96 -18.95 -21.78 6.43
CA GLY A 96 -18.31 -22.91 5.78
C GLY A 96 -18.12 -22.75 4.27
N LEU A 97 -18.51 -21.62 3.69
CA LEU A 97 -18.21 -21.29 2.30
C LEU A 97 -16.78 -20.78 2.14
N THR A 98 -16.25 -20.94 0.94
CA THR A 98 -14.98 -20.36 0.50
C THR A 98 -15.14 -18.87 0.21
N ALA A 99 -14.04 -18.12 0.24
CA ALA A 99 -14.07 -16.71 -0.12
C ALA A 99 -14.52 -16.50 -1.58
N ILE A 100 -14.13 -17.41 -2.49
CA ILE A 100 -14.56 -17.38 -3.88
C ILE A 100 -16.08 -17.55 -3.98
N GLU A 101 -16.68 -18.51 -3.28
CA GLU A 101 -18.14 -18.72 -3.31
C GLU A 101 -18.90 -17.50 -2.79
N ILE A 102 -18.37 -16.79 -1.78
CA ILE A 102 -18.95 -15.53 -1.31
C ILE A 102 -18.94 -14.47 -2.40
N VAL A 103 -17.84 -14.34 -3.13
CA VAL A 103 -17.75 -13.40 -4.27
C VAL A 103 -18.68 -13.83 -5.41
N GLU A 104 -18.79 -15.11 -5.71
CA GLU A 104 -19.67 -15.61 -6.76
C GLU A 104 -21.16 -15.36 -6.45
N ARG A 105 -21.57 -15.49 -5.18
CA ARG A 105 -22.96 -15.27 -4.75
C ARG A 105 -23.34 -13.80 -4.67
N HIS A 106 -22.42 -12.94 -4.22
CA HIS A 106 -22.72 -11.55 -3.89
C HIS A 106 -22.01 -10.53 -4.79
N GLY A 107 -21.24 -10.99 -5.78
CA GLY A 107 -20.47 -10.15 -6.69
C GLY A 107 -19.49 -9.24 -5.94
N MET A 108 -19.54 -7.94 -6.27
CA MET A 108 -18.66 -6.94 -5.66
C MET A 108 -18.85 -6.84 -4.15
N LEU A 109 -20.08 -6.97 -3.65
CA LEU A 109 -20.35 -6.95 -2.21
C LEU A 109 -19.63 -8.11 -1.51
N GLY A 110 -19.60 -9.29 -2.12
CA GLY A 110 -18.86 -10.43 -1.60
C GLY A 110 -17.36 -10.16 -1.48
N MET A 111 -16.77 -9.45 -2.45
CA MET A 111 -15.35 -9.03 -2.34
C MET A 111 -15.13 -8.09 -1.15
N TYR A 112 -16.05 -7.17 -0.91
CA TYR A 112 -15.96 -6.27 0.24
C TYR A 112 -16.14 -6.98 1.57
N MET A 113 -17.00 -8.00 1.64
CA MET A 113 -17.13 -8.85 2.82
C MET A 113 -15.82 -9.58 3.11
N VAL A 114 -15.22 -10.22 2.09
CA VAL A 114 -13.94 -10.92 2.22
C VAL A 114 -12.83 -9.96 2.67
N ARG A 115 -12.71 -8.81 2.01
CA ARG A 115 -11.72 -7.80 2.37
C ARG A 115 -11.94 -7.27 3.79
N GLY A 116 -13.17 -6.92 4.16
CA GLY A 116 -13.50 -6.41 5.48
C GLY A 116 -13.19 -7.40 6.59
N PHE A 117 -13.46 -8.69 6.36
CA PHE A 117 -13.07 -9.76 7.26
C PHE A 117 -11.54 -9.80 7.46
N LEU A 118 -10.76 -9.78 6.37
CA LEU A 118 -9.29 -9.80 6.46
C LEU A 118 -8.73 -8.54 7.13
N ASP A 119 -9.29 -7.37 6.82
CA ASP A 119 -8.91 -6.09 7.45
C ASP A 119 -9.21 -6.12 8.97
N GLN A 120 -10.29 -6.78 9.39
CA GLN A 120 -10.58 -7.02 10.81
C GLN A 120 -9.58 -8.00 11.45
N GLN A 121 -9.17 -9.07 10.75
CA GLN A 121 -8.16 -9.98 11.28
C GLN A 121 -6.81 -9.28 11.48
N LEU A 122 -6.45 -8.36 10.57
CA LEU A 122 -5.24 -7.56 10.67
C LEU A 122 -5.26 -6.62 11.88
N SER A 123 -6.37 -5.90 12.09
CA SER A 123 -6.48 -5.00 13.25
C SER A 123 -6.46 -5.76 14.59
N VAL A 124 -6.95 -7.01 14.62
CA VAL A 124 -6.83 -7.87 15.79
C VAL A 124 -5.38 -8.30 16.04
N GLN A 125 -4.57 -8.56 15.01
CA GLN A 125 -3.14 -8.86 15.19
C GLN A 125 -2.37 -7.68 15.77
N ASP A 126 -2.66 -6.46 15.32
CA ASP A 126 -2.04 -5.24 15.88
C ASP A 126 -2.34 -5.09 17.38
N LEU A 127 -3.58 -5.41 17.81
CA LEU A 127 -3.99 -5.40 19.22
C LEU A 127 -3.36 -6.53 20.05
N VAL A 128 -3.05 -7.68 19.44
CA VAL A 128 -2.35 -8.80 20.12
C VAL A 128 -0.87 -8.47 20.28
N PHE A 129 -0.25 -7.83 19.28
CA PHE A 129 1.12 -7.31 19.36
C PHE A 129 1.26 -6.24 20.46
N GLU A 130 0.31 -5.30 20.57
CA GLU A 130 0.30 -4.28 21.64
C GLU A 130 0.17 -4.87 23.05
N LYS A 131 -0.50 -6.02 23.21
CA LYS A 131 -0.57 -6.71 24.51
C LYS A 131 0.72 -7.45 24.88
N GLN A 132 1.57 -7.79 23.91
CA GLN A 132 2.82 -8.52 24.13
C GLN A 132 4.07 -7.62 24.24
N THR A 133 4.04 -6.37 23.77
CA THR A 133 5.19 -5.44 23.77
C THR A 133 5.49 -4.76 25.12
N LYS A 134 4.99 -5.29 26.25
CA LYS A 134 5.49 -4.95 27.59
C LYS A 134 6.66 -5.82 28.09
N ALA A 135 7.26 -6.67 27.24
CA ALA A 135 8.55 -7.30 27.50
C ALA A 135 9.43 -7.30 26.22
N SER A 136 10.63 -6.72 26.37
CA SER A 136 11.76 -6.50 25.43
C SER A 136 12.29 -7.76 24.68
N PRO A 137 13.27 -7.67 23.73
CA PRO A 137 13.54 -6.71 22.66
C PRO A 137 13.58 -7.33 21.24
N ALA A 138 13.40 -6.45 20.23
CA ALA A 138 13.82 -6.49 18.83
C ALA A 138 14.31 -7.82 18.22
N THR A 139 13.45 -8.46 17.42
CA THR A 139 13.93 -9.33 16.32
C THR A 139 14.00 -8.49 15.04
N ARG A 140 15.21 -8.37 14.51
CA ARG A 140 15.55 -7.65 13.29
C ARG A 140 14.92 -8.37 12.09
N PHE A 141 13.98 -7.72 11.42
CA PHE A 141 13.46 -8.14 10.12
C PHE A 141 14.62 -8.14 9.12
N VAL A 142 14.96 -9.31 8.58
CA VAL A 142 15.86 -9.45 7.44
C VAL A 142 14.97 -9.87 6.27
N PRO A 143 14.74 -9.01 5.27
CA PRO A 143 14.03 -9.39 4.06
C PRO A 143 14.82 -10.48 3.34
N ASP A 144 14.14 -11.59 3.03
CA ASP A 144 14.67 -12.66 2.19
C ASP A 144 14.75 -12.17 0.73
N GLN A 145 15.86 -12.48 0.06
CA GLN A 145 16.27 -11.86 -1.21
C GLN A 145 15.34 -12.21 -2.39
N ASP A 146 14.45 -13.18 -2.18
CA ASP A 146 13.40 -13.63 -3.11
C ASP A 146 12.20 -12.66 -3.20
N ASP A 147 12.06 -11.76 -2.22
CA ASP A 147 10.98 -10.76 -2.17
C ASP A 147 11.11 -9.69 -3.27
N THR A 148 12.28 -9.59 -3.90
CA THR A 148 12.53 -8.65 -5.02
C THR A 148 12.02 -9.16 -6.37
N GLU A 149 11.80 -10.46 -6.57
CA GLU A 149 11.54 -11.01 -7.91
C GLU A 149 10.14 -10.65 -8.46
N TRP A 150 9.16 -10.46 -7.57
CA TRP A 150 7.79 -10.05 -7.93
C TRP A 150 7.65 -8.54 -8.20
N LEU A 151 8.62 -7.74 -7.76
CA LEU A 151 8.77 -6.33 -8.12
C LEU A 151 9.71 -6.14 -9.32
N SER A 152 10.75 -6.97 -9.46
CA SER A 152 11.84 -6.82 -10.45
C SER A 152 11.55 -7.41 -11.83
N ALA A 153 10.55 -8.29 -11.98
CA ALA A 153 10.03 -8.66 -13.30
C ALA A 153 9.41 -7.45 -14.06
N ALA A 154 9.29 -6.29 -13.41
CA ALA A 154 8.93 -5.01 -14.02
C ALA A 154 10.12 -4.06 -14.26
N GLU A 155 11.35 -4.51 -14.01
CA GLU A 155 12.58 -3.68 -14.04
C GLU A 155 13.63 -4.18 -15.03
N THR A 156 13.21 -4.72 -16.17
CA THR A 156 14.08 -4.74 -17.35
C THR A 156 13.47 -3.80 -18.39
N ASP A 157 14.16 -2.69 -18.60
CA ASP A 157 13.93 -1.68 -19.64
C ASP A 157 13.02 -0.50 -19.26
N ASN A 158 13.42 0.30 -18.26
CA ASN A 158 13.08 1.72 -18.26
C ASN A 158 14.02 2.61 -17.41
N GLU A 159 15.21 2.91 -17.93
CA GLU A 159 16.15 3.91 -17.38
C GLU A 159 15.55 5.33 -17.19
N SER A 160 14.28 5.56 -17.54
CA SER A 160 13.63 6.89 -17.46
C SER A 160 12.57 7.03 -16.35
N HIS A 161 12.15 5.97 -15.66
CA HIS A 161 11.09 6.06 -14.62
C HIS A 161 11.61 5.92 -13.18
N HIS A 162 12.75 5.28 -12.96
CA HIS A 162 13.34 5.10 -11.62
C HIS A 162 13.66 6.46 -10.96
N CYS A 163 14.16 7.40 -11.75
CA CYS A 163 14.55 8.73 -11.29
C CYS A 163 13.37 9.56 -10.71
N ALA A 164 12.13 9.35 -11.15
CA ALA A 164 10.98 10.15 -10.69
C ALA A 164 10.32 9.58 -9.41
N VAL A 165 10.28 8.26 -9.27
CA VAL A 165 9.80 7.60 -8.04
C VAL A 165 10.80 7.82 -6.91
N GLU A 166 12.10 7.65 -7.17
CA GLU A 166 13.18 7.96 -6.22
C GLU A 166 13.13 9.42 -5.76
N LYS A 167 12.94 10.38 -6.68
CA LYS A 167 12.83 11.81 -6.33
C LYS A 167 11.62 12.13 -5.45
N ASN A 168 10.51 11.41 -5.65
CA ASN A 168 9.30 11.62 -4.86
C ASN A 168 9.39 10.95 -3.48
N THR A 169 9.96 9.75 -3.39
CA THR A 169 10.23 9.09 -2.10
C THR A 169 11.25 9.87 -1.30
N GLU A 170 12.31 10.36 -1.93
CA GLU A 170 13.32 11.22 -1.30
C GLU A 170 12.69 12.52 -0.77
N LYS A 171 11.77 13.11 -1.53
CA LYS A 171 11.04 14.30 -1.07
C LYS A 171 10.17 14.01 0.15
N ILE A 172 9.51 12.85 0.21
CA ILE A 172 8.67 12.43 1.35
C ILE A 172 9.54 12.17 2.58
N LEU A 173 10.65 11.45 2.43
CA LEU A 173 11.59 11.16 3.52
C LEU A 173 12.17 12.45 4.10
N GLN A 174 12.62 13.36 3.24
CA GLN A 174 13.13 14.67 3.67
C GLN A 174 12.07 15.54 4.38
N LEU A 175 10.78 15.40 4.06
CA LEU A 175 9.71 16.07 4.81
C LEU A 175 9.50 15.43 6.20
N LEU A 176 9.57 14.11 6.26
CA LEU A 176 9.45 13.35 7.51
C LEU A 176 10.63 13.63 8.45
N ASP A 177 11.84 13.79 7.92
CA ASP A 177 13.03 14.15 8.71
C ASP A 177 12.88 15.51 9.36
N VAL A 178 12.44 16.52 8.59
CA VAL A 178 12.18 17.88 9.12
C VAL A 178 11.10 17.85 10.21
N TRP A 179 10.04 17.06 9.99
CA TRP A 179 8.97 16.88 10.97
C TRP A 179 9.47 16.20 12.26
N THR A 180 10.21 15.10 12.12
CA THR A 180 10.77 14.33 13.24
C THR A 180 11.73 15.18 14.06
N PHE A 181 12.56 15.98 13.38
CA PHE A 181 13.46 16.92 14.02
C PHE A 181 12.71 17.98 14.82
N ALA A 182 11.64 18.56 14.26
CA ALA A 182 10.82 19.53 14.98
C ALA A 182 10.15 18.93 16.22
N VAL A 183 9.56 17.72 16.11
CA VAL A 183 8.94 17.03 17.26
C VAL A 183 9.97 16.77 18.36
N ARG A 184 11.22 16.42 17.99
CA ARG A 184 12.33 16.26 18.92
C ARG A 184 12.66 17.57 19.64
N VAL A 185 12.88 18.65 18.91
CA VAL A 185 13.23 19.97 19.46
C VAL A 185 12.15 20.50 20.40
N PHE A 186 10.88 20.38 20.03
CA PHE A 186 9.77 20.89 20.85
C PHE A 186 9.28 19.92 21.92
N SER A 187 9.71 18.65 21.86
CA SER A 187 9.24 17.55 22.72
C SER A 187 7.70 17.44 22.80
N SER A 188 7.00 17.94 21.77
CA SER A 188 5.55 18.01 21.70
C SER A 188 5.13 18.19 20.25
N GLU A 189 4.31 17.25 19.79
CA GLU A 189 3.76 17.27 18.44
C GLU A 189 2.91 18.53 18.21
N GLU A 190 2.07 18.89 19.18
CA GLU A 190 1.19 20.07 19.10
C GLU A 190 1.98 21.39 19.03
N LYS A 191 3.09 21.50 19.77
CA LYS A 191 3.97 22.67 19.66
C LYS A 191 4.68 22.73 18.30
N ALA A 192 5.12 21.58 17.77
CA ALA A 192 5.71 21.51 16.44
C ALA A 192 4.68 21.90 15.35
N LYS A 193 3.47 21.32 15.37
CA LYS A 193 2.36 21.70 14.46
C LYS A 193 2.12 23.20 14.48
N LEU A 194 1.96 23.76 15.68
CA LEU A 194 1.68 25.16 15.88
C LEU A 194 2.82 26.03 15.33
N TRP A 195 4.08 25.66 15.58
CA TRP A 195 5.24 26.39 15.08
C TRP A 195 5.32 26.40 13.55
N PHE A 196 5.00 25.28 12.88
CA PHE A 196 5.02 25.21 11.41
C PHE A 196 4.02 26.13 10.71
N VAL A 197 2.87 26.39 11.34
CA VAL A 197 1.82 27.25 10.79
C VAL A 197 1.92 28.69 11.29
N THR A 198 2.72 28.94 12.32
CA THR A 198 2.92 30.27 12.90
C THR A 198 3.92 31.07 12.07
N HIS A 199 3.67 32.37 11.92
CA HIS A 199 4.62 33.27 11.28
C HIS A 199 5.90 33.38 12.12
N VAL A 200 7.04 32.98 11.55
CA VAL A 200 8.34 33.08 12.21
C VAL A 200 9.07 34.33 11.72
N PRO A 201 9.32 35.33 12.59
CA PRO A 201 9.95 36.60 12.20
C PRO A 201 11.29 36.45 11.47
N ALA A 202 12.09 35.45 11.85
CA ALA A 202 13.40 35.18 11.24
C ALA A 202 13.34 34.82 9.74
N ILE A 203 12.21 34.31 9.25
CA ILE A 203 12.00 33.94 7.84
C ILE A 203 10.84 34.71 7.18
N GLY A 204 10.13 35.56 7.93
CA GLY A 204 9.03 36.40 7.44
C GLY A 204 7.82 35.64 6.90
N CYS A 205 7.72 34.32 7.15
CA CYS A 205 6.63 33.47 6.70
C CYS A 205 6.48 32.22 7.59
N PRO A 206 5.38 31.45 7.48
CA PRO A 206 5.25 30.18 8.16
C PRO A 206 6.26 29.14 7.63
N PRO A 207 6.96 28.38 8.49
CA PRO A 207 7.90 27.35 8.07
C PRO A 207 7.31 26.33 7.09
N ALA A 208 6.03 26.00 7.22
CA ALA A 208 5.32 25.08 6.31
C ALA A 208 5.35 25.54 4.83
N ALA A 209 5.40 26.85 4.57
CA ALA A 209 5.44 27.39 3.21
C ALA A 209 6.77 27.13 2.49
N LEU A 210 7.85 26.86 3.23
CA LEU A 210 9.19 26.63 2.70
C LEU A 210 9.46 25.14 2.40
N LEU A 211 8.68 24.24 3.02
CA LEU A 211 8.81 22.78 2.89
C LEU A 211 8.72 22.21 1.46
N PRO A 212 8.02 22.82 0.48
CA PRO A 212 7.98 22.31 -0.87
C PRO A 212 9.33 22.30 -1.61
N THR A 213 10.32 23.07 -1.13
CA THR A 213 11.64 23.26 -1.77
C THR A 213 12.78 22.73 -0.90
N ASN A 214 13.86 22.21 -1.49
CA ASN A 214 15.02 21.69 -0.74
C ASN A 214 15.69 22.79 0.09
N GLY A 215 16.02 23.93 -0.53
CA GLY A 215 16.61 25.07 0.18
C GLY A 215 15.68 25.68 1.23
N GLY A 216 14.36 25.53 1.09
CA GLY A 216 13.42 25.93 2.14
C GLY A 216 13.46 25.00 3.34
N ARG A 217 13.58 23.69 3.13
CA ARG A 217 13.75 22.68 4.21
C ARG A 217 15.05 22.87 4.98
N GLU A 218 16.16 23.11 4.29
CA GLU A 218 17.45 23.42 4.93
C GLU A 218 17.36 24.64 5.85
N LYS A 219 16.65 25.69 5.42
CA LYS A 219 16.41 26.87 6.26
C LYS A 219 15.58 26.54 7.51
N VAL A 220 14.58 25.68 7.38
CA VAL A 220 13.77 25.24 8.53
C VAL A 220 14.62 24.40 9.50
N ILE A 221 15.47 23.51 8.99
CA ILE A 221 16.38 22.70 9.81
C ILE A 221 17.34 23.61 10.57
N ALA A 222 17.99 24.56 9.90
CA ALA A 222 18.90 25.51 10.55
C ALA A 222 18.19 26.35 11.64
N LEU A 223 16.92 26.71 11.44
CA LEU A 223 16.14 27.38 12.49
C LEU A 223 15.86 26.46 13.68
N LEU A 224 15.51 25.20 13.42
CA LEU A 224 15.25 24.22 14.47
C LEU A 224 16.53 23.90 15.26
N GLU A 225 17.70 23.83 14.62
CA GLU A 225 19.00 23.67 15.27
C GLU A 225 19.32 24.86 16.18
N ARG A 226 19.02 26.08 15.74
CA ARG A 226 19.16 27.29 16.57
C ARG A 226 18.24 27.27 17.79
N ILE A 227 17.00 26.82 17.61
CA ILE A 227 16.04 26.64 18.72
C ILE A 227 16.54 25.56 19.70
N GLU A 228 17.09 24.45 19.20
CA GLU A 228 17.66 23.37 20.01
C GLU A 228 18.87 23.86 20.83
N GLN A 229 19.70 24.74 20.26
CA GLN A 229 20.86 25.33 20.91
C GLN A 229 20.53 26.56 21.79
N GLY A 230 19.28 27.04 21.74
CA GLY A 230 18.87 28.28 22.42
C GLY A 230 19.51 29.55 21.85
N ASP A 231 20.06 29.50 20.64
CA ASP A 231 20.73 30.63 19.98
C ASP A 231 19.75 31.43 19.12
N PHE A 232 19.07 32.37 19.77
CA PHE A 232 18.09 33.22 19.12
C PHE A 232 18.70 34.40 18.35
N GLY A 233 20.00 34.67 18.47
CA GLY A 233 20.67 35.81 17.83
C GLY A 233 20.13 37.18 18.27
N GLY A 234 21.03 38.11 18.63
CA GLY A 234 20.68 39.50 18.98
C GLY A 234 20.29 40.35 17.78
#